data_AF-A0A1V5CBM1-F1
#
_entry.id   AF-A0A1V5CBM1-F1
#
_cell.length_a   1.000
_cell.length_b   1.000
_cell.length_c   1.000
_cell.angle_alpha   90.00
_cell.angle_beta   90.00
_cell.angle_gamma   90.00
#
_symmetry.space_group_name_H-M   'P 1'
#
loop_
_entity.id
_entity.type
_entity.pdbx_description
1 polymer ?
#
loop_
_entity_poly.entity_id
_entity_poly.type
_entity_poly.pdbx_seq_one_letter_code
_entity_poly.pdbx_strand_id
1 'polypeptide(L)' 'MLEQVVNMRKEYDFSKAKKNPYAGLLKKQVTIRLDEATIKYFKELAAKAGIPYQTLINLYLRDCAASGRKITMEWKEAS' A
#
# COMPACT_ATOMS: atom_id res chain seq x y z
N MET A 1 10.01 -27.87 -8.60
CA MET A 1 9.44 -27.61 -7.26
C MET A 1 8.39 -26.51 -7.44
N LEU A 2 7.15 -26.89 -7.79
CA LEU A 2 6.07 -25.92 -8.03
C LEU A 2 5.20 -25.87 -6.78
N GLU A 3 5.32 -24.76 -6.05
CA GLU A 3 4.57 -24.48 -4.83
C GLU A 3 3.07 -24.45 -5.14
N GLN A 4 2.33 -25.25 -4.38
CA GLN A 4 0.90 -25.48 -4.51
C GLN A 4 0.13 -24.16 -4.47
N VAL A 5 -0.58 -23.83 -5.56
CA VAL A 5 -1.58 -22.77 -5.57
C VAL A 5 -2.68 -23.20 -4.59
N VAL A 6 -2.75 -22.53 -3.43
CA VAL A 6 -3.79 -22.75 -2.42
C VAL A 6 -5.14 -22.47 -3.07
N ASN A 7 -5.89 -23.55 -3.33
CA ASN A 7 -7.20 -23.48 -3.97
C ASN A 7 -8.14 -22.69 -3.04
N MET A 8 -8.69 -21.59 -3.56
CA MET A 8 -9.60 -20.72 -2.81
C MET A 8 -10.80 -21.54 -2.32
N ARG A 9 -11.19 -21.39 -1.04
CA ARG A 9 -12.28 -22.20 -0.47
C ARG A 9 -13.61 -21.85 -1.16
N LYS A 10 -14.46 -22.87 -1.35
CA LYS A 10 -15.79 -22.70 -1.95
C LYS A 10 -16.66 -21.74 -1.14
N GLU A 11 -16.52 -21.76 0.18
CA GLU A 11 -17.24 -20.89 1.11
C GLU A 11 -16.33 -20.46 2.26
N TYR A 12 -16.54 -19.21 2.70
CA TYR A 12 -15.82 -18.59 3.80
C TYR A 12 -16.86 -18.11 4.83
N ASP A 13 -16.76 -18.59 6.07
CA ASP A 13 -17.58 -18.10 7.17
C ASP A 13 -17.05 -16.75 7.65
N PHE A 14 -17.85 -15.69 7.47
CA PHE A 14 -17.52 -14.33 7.88
C PHE A 14 -18.21 -13.94 9.19
N SER A 15 -18.81 -14.88 9.91
CA SER A 15 -19.56 -14.64 11.15
C SER A 15 -18.70 -13.98 12.25
N LYS A 16 -17.37 -14.18 12.20
CA LYS A 16 -16.38 -13.54 13.09
C LYS A 16 -15.51 -12.50 12.40
N ALA A 17 -15.83 -12.12 11.16
CA ALA A 17 -15.00 -11.20 10.39
C ALA A 17 -15.08 -9.78 10.98
N LYS A 18 -13.92 -9.17 11.23
CA LYS A 18 -13.84 -7.77 11.64
C LYS A 18 -14.00 -6.89 10.41
N LYS A 19 -14.91 -5.93 10.47
CA LYS A 19 -15.07 -4.94 9.40
C LYS A 19 -13.73 -4.26 9.16
N ASN A 20 -13.27 -4.28 7.92
CA ASN A 20 -12.04 -3.58 7.56
C ASN A 20 -12.25 -2.09 7.91
N PRO A 21 -11.46 -1.50 8.84
CA PRO A 21 -11.61 -0.09 9.23
C PRO A 21 -11.43 0.87 8.04
N TYR A 22 -10.87 0.39 6.94
CA TYR A 22 -10.69 1.13 5.69
C TYR A 22 -11.84 0.96 4.68
N ALA A 23 -12.86 0.12 4.95
CA ALA A 23 -13.97 -0.10 4.03
C ALA A 23 -14.87 1.14 3.83
N GLY A 24 -14.95 2.03 4.84
CA GLY A 24 -15.72 3.28 4.75
C GLY A 24 -14.97 4.43 4.08
N LEU A 25 -13.67 4.27 3.80
CA LEU A 25 -12.86 5.26 3.13
C LEU A 25 -12.95 5.00 1.63
N LEU A 26 -14.02 5.48 1.00
CA LEU A 26 -14.15 5.43 -0.46
C LEU A 26 -12.88 6.03 -1.08
N LYS A 27 -12.12 5.17 -1.76
CA LYS A 27 -10.91 5.59 -2.45
C LYS A 27 -11.33 6.47 -3.62
N LYS A 28 -10.86 7.71 -3.66
CA LYS A 28 -10.93 8.52 -4.89
C LYS A 28 -9.85 8.02 -5.83
N GLN A 29 -10.22 7.72 -7.07
CA GLN A 29 -9.24 7.39 -8.10
C GLN A 29 -8.45 8.66 -8.45
N VAL A 30 -7.13 8.58 -8.29
CA VAL A 30 -6.20 9.67 -8.62
C VAL A 30 -5.02 9.09 -9.40
N THR A 31 -4.51 9.84 -10.36
CA THR A 31 -3.29 9.50 -11.09
C THR A 31 -2.11 10.21 -10.43
N ILE A 32 -1.17 9.45 -9.86
CA ILE A 32 0.05 9.97 -9.26
C ILE A 32 1.23 9.49 -10.10
N ARG A 33 2.10 10.41 -10.51
CA ARG A 33 3.37 10.05 -11.17
C ARG A 33 4.36 9.62 -10.10
N LEU A 34 4.89 8.41 -10.23
CA LEU A 34 5.92 7.85 -9.37
C LEU A 34 7.08 7.40 -10.27
N ASP A 35 8.30 7.55 -9.79
CA ASP A 35 9.47 7.01 -10.46
C ASP A 35 9.52 5.48 -10.33
N GLU A 36 10.29 4.84 -11.21
CA GLU A 36 10.38 3.38 -11.27
C GLU A 36 10.96 2.79 -9.98
N ALA A 37 11.95 3.46 -9.37
CA ALA A 37 12.60 2.98 -8.15
C ALA A 37 11.62 2.96 -6.96
N THR A 38 10.82 4.01 -6.81
CA THR A 38 9.75 4.07 -5.81
C THR A 38 8.73 2.96 -6.02
N ILE A 39 8.28 2.73 -7.26
CA ILE A 39 7.34 1.64 -7.57
C ILE A 39 7.94 0.28 -7.21
N LYS A 40 9.21 0.04 -7.56
CA LYS A 40 9.91 -1.21 -7.26
C LYS A 40 10.01 -1.44 -5.75
N TYR A 41 10.44 -0.44 -4.99
CA TYR A 41 10.54 -0.50 -3.53
C TYR A 41 9.21 -0.89 -2.88
N PHE A 42 8.11 -0.23 -3.26
CA PHE A 42 6.80 -0.53 -2.69
C PHE A 42 6.24 -1.88 -3.14
N LYS A 43 6.60 -2.39 -4.33
CA LYS A 43 6.23 -3.74 -4.77
C LYS A 43 6.94 -4.81 -3.93
N GLU A 44 8.24 -4.64 -3.67
CA GLU A 44 9.00 -5.58 -2.83
C GLU A 44 8.51 -5.59 -1.39
N LEU A 45 8.20 -4.41 -0.84
CA LEU A 45 7.66 -4.28 0.50
C LEU A 45 6.23 -4.84 0.61
N ALA A 46 5.40 -4.62 -0.41
CA ALA A 46 4.05 -5.18 -0.53
C ALA A 46 4.05 -6.71 -0.54
N ALA A 47 4.98 -7.32 -1.28
CA ALA A 47 5.14 -8.78 -1.32
C ALA A 47 5.41 -9.36 0.08
N LYS A 48 6.24 -8.69 0.88
CA LYS A 48 6.53 -9.09 2.27
C LYS A 48 5.36 -8.85 3.22
N ALA A 49 4.62 -7.76 3.02
CA ALA A 49 3.49 -7.37 3.88
C ALA A 49 2.17 -8.09 3.55
N GLY A 50 2.11 -8.79 2.40
CA GLY A 50 0.90 -9.50 1.96
C GLY A 50 -0.26 -8.57 1.57
N ILE A 51 0.01 -7.30 1.26
CA ILE A 51 -1.00 -6.31 0.83
C ILE A 51 -0.61 -5.67 -0.50
N PRO A 52 -1.58 -5.20 -1.32
CA PRO A 52 -1.26 -4.56 -2.59
C PRO A 52 -0.40 -3.29 -2.42
N TYR A 53 0.56 -3.07 -3.32
CA TYR A 53 1.49 -1.93 -3.24
C TYR A 53 0.76 -0.57 -3.25
N GLN A 54 -0.35 -0.44 -3.98
CA GLN A 54 -1.15 0.79 -3.97
C GLN A 54 -1.77 1.06 -2.59
N THR A 55 -2.19 0.01 -1.89
CA THR A 55 -2.73 0.13 -0.53
C THR A 55 -1.61 0.52 0.44
N LEU A 56 -0.44 -0.09 0.29
CA LEU A 56 0.74 0.22 1.09
C LEU A 56 1.18 1.69 0.92
N ILE A 57 1.29 2.18 -0.32
CA ILE A 57 1.60 3.58 -0.61
C ILE A 57 0.62 4.51 0.10
N ASN A 58 -0.69 4.23 -0.02
CA ASN A 58 -1.71 5.05 0.64
C ASN A 58 -1.60 5.04 2.17
N LEU A 59 -1.25 3.91 2.78
CA LEU A 59 -1.01 3.81 4.22
C LEU A 59 0.18 4.66 4.65
N TYR A 60 1.28 4.61 3.90
CA TYR A 60 2.46 5.44 4.16
C TYR A 60 2.16 6.94 4.04
N LEU A 61 1.38 7.35 3.03
CA LEU A 61 0.97 8.74 2.87
C LEU A 61 0.08 9.20 4.04
N ARG A 62 -0.81 8.34 4.52
CA ARG A 62 -1.65 8.62 5.69
C ARG A 62 -0.83 8.74 6.97
N ASP A 63 0.13 7.85 7.18
CA ASP A 63 1.03 7.90 8.33
C ASP A 63 1.89 9.18 8.32
N CYS A 64 2.41 9.55 7.15
CA CYS A 64 3.12 10.81 6.93
C CYS A 64 2.27 12.03 7.32
N ALA A 65 1.01 12.07 6.88
CA ALA A 65 0.08 13.15 7.21
C ALA A 65 -0.28 13.16 8.71
N ALA A 66 -0.52 11.99 9.32
CA ALA A 66 -0.86 11.88 10.74
C ALA A 66 0.29 12.25 11.66
N SER A 67 1.53 11.94 11.26
CA SER A 67 2.75 12.32 11.99
C SER A 67 3.20 13.76 11.73
N GLY A 68 2.56 14.48 10.80
CA GLY A 68 2.95 15.84 10.42
C GLY A 68 4.35 15.91 9.80
N ARG A 69 4.85 14.80 9.25
CA ARG A 69 6.19 14.72 8.68
C ARG A 69 6.27 15.67 7.48
N LYS A 70 7.19 16.63 7.56
CA LYS A 70 7.51 17.53 6.46
C LYS A 70 8.73 17.00 5.72
N ILE A 71 8.66 16.95 4.40
CA ILE A 71 9.82 16.66 3.57
C ILE A 71 10.74 17.88 3.66
N THR A 72 11.96 17.68 4.11
CA THR A 72 13.01 18.70 4.03
C THR A 72 13.39 18.85 2.57
N MET A 73 12.90 19.90 1.92
CA MET A 73 13.26 20.27 0.56
C MET A 73 14.54 21.11 0.60
N GLU A 74 15.68 20.49 0.83
CA GLU A 74 16.96 21.13 0.50
C GLU A 74 17.13 21.04 -1.02
N TRP A 75 16.65 22.06 -1.72
CA TRP A 75 17.04 22.29 -3.11
C TRP A 75 18.54 22.60 -3.09
N LYS A 76 19.38 21.59 -3.33
CA LYS A 76 20.74 21.87 -3.81
C LYS A 76 20.58 22.33 -5.24
N GLU A 77 20.74 23.64 -5.46
CA GLU A 77 20.90 24.19 -6.79
C GLU A 77 21.97 23.36 -7.52
N ALA A 78 21.61 22.86 -8.71
CA ALA A 78 22.56 22.19 -9.57
C ALA A 78 23.60 23.24 -9.99
N SER A 79 24.80 23.15 -9.42
CA SER A 79 25.98 23.86 -9.92
C SER A 79 26.54 23.18 -11.17
#